data_AF-A0A8S3V3G8-F1
#
_entry.id   AF-A0A8S3V3G8-F1
#
_cell.length_a   1.000
_cell.length_b   1.000
_cell.length_c   1.000
_cell.angle_alpha   90.00
_cell.angle_beta   90.00
_cell.angle_gamma   90.00
#
_symmetry.space_group_name_H-M   'P 1'
#
loop_
_entity.id
_entity.type
_entity.pdbx_description
1 polymer ?
#
loop_
_entity_poly.entity_id
_entity_poly.type
_entity_poly.pdbx_seq_one_letter_code
_entity_poly.pdbx_strand_id
1 'polypeptide(L)'
;MAKTIQFKDQRLEFLADSADGLEFYDIQDVTDAYKCTDHCTNIPNCQNGGFLNFQCTCTCPDVLTGTICEGTVSNSQTCGGVINLAAGEERLIQSPNYPSNYPTGLECTWLIKGTANNIVRASVQYMDISADAACNHWLEYRYNLLGQKGPKKCGTNFVADEEIWDSTPDEKCGTNFVADEEIWDSTPDELSNAMIIRFDSNTFSTKPAATGFSIKVQSIGKGCVTNPCMYGKCSSPEGTSDYTCTCNQGVSGKDCDMFTSSAVVKCTFEYGERCIFETEANHELNWDYQSLGTRSSNTGPDNAHKGFQYVYTEASGAIRQAGDKAVMSTNIQLSNVGYYMTFWYHMKGSTMGTLNIYAEGTTTAKSTIWTRSGSQGNDWVKGEVNITAMNGLKISIEGIRGSGWSSDIAIDDISLTPGTRGGSQLKTCSFEAGASCFWLKLQMTILIGLLYQENHHLLEQDQKRLMKEARTNT
;
A
#
# COMPACT_ATOMS: atom_id res chain seq x y z
N MET A 1 25.42 -11.05 22.08
CA MET A 1 24.52 -9.88 22.19
C MET A 1 23.64 -9.89 20.96
N ALA A 2 22.32 -10.00 21.14
CA ALA A 2 21.39 -10.20 20.03
C ALA A 2 21.09 -8.85 19.36
N LYS A 3 21.40 -8.71 18.06
CA LYS A 3 20.89 -7.62 17.23
C LYS A 3 19.37 -7.82 17.09
N THR A 4 18.56 -7.02 17.77
CA THR A 4 17.09 -7.17 17.83
C THR A 4 16.31 -6.33 16.82
N ILE A 5 17.00 -5.59 15.94
CA ILE A 5 16.40 -4.86 14.82
C ILE A 5 17.22 -5.20 13.57
N GLN A 6 16.58 -5.83 12.59
CA GLN A 6 17.14 -6.01 11.25
C GLN A 6 16.33 -5.14 10.30
N PHE A 7 17.02 -4.31 9.51
CA PHE A 7 16.36 -3.56 8.45
C PHE A 7 15.83 -4.54 7.41
N LYS A 8 14.62 -4.27 6.90
CA LYS A 8 14.03 -5.07 5.82
C LYS A 8 14.88 -4.98 4.54
N ASP A 9 15.55 -3.85 4.32
CA ASP A 9 16.63 -3.69 3.35
C ASP A 9 17.98 -3.57 4.08
N GLN A 10 18.85 -4.56 3.89
CA GLN A 10 20.20 -4.57 4.46
C GLN A 10 21.08 -3.41 3.94
N ARG A 11 20.74 -2.79 2.81
CA ARG A 11 21.44 -1.59 2.29
C ARG A 11 21.12 -0.33 3.06
N LEU A 12 20.09 -0.31 3.90
CA LEU A 12 19.75 0.80 4.79
C LEU A 12 20.39 0.68 6.16
N GLU A 13 21.18 -0.37 6.41
CA GLU A 13 21.89 -0.57 7.70
C GLU A 13 22.83 0.60 8.04
N PHE A 14 23.34 1.36 7.06
CA PHE A 14 24.17 2.54 7.32
C PHE A 14 23.42 3.66 8.08
N LEU A 15 22.08 3.65 8.06
CA LEU A 15 21.25 4.59 8.81
C LEU A 15 21.10 4.22 10.29
N ALA A 16 21.49 3.00 10.69
CA ALA A 16 21.16 2.43 12.00
C ALA A 16 21.93 3.04 13.18
N ASP A 17 23.10 3.63 12.95
CA ASP A 17 24.06 3.96 14.02
C ASP A 17 24.83 5.29 13.82
N SER A 18 24.34 6.20 12.96
CA SER A 18 25.12 7.41 12.58
C SER A 18 24.57 8.76 13.06
N ALA A 19 23.45 8.79 13.78
CA ALA A 19 22.80 10.03 14.19
C ALA A 19 23.16 10.45 15.63
N ASP A 20 23.89 11.56 15.78
CA ASP A 20 24.20 12.22 17.07
C ASP A 20 23.14 13.28 17.47
N GLY A 21 21.97 13.30 16.81
CA GLY A 21 20.92 14.30 17.01
C GLY A 21 19.71 14.07 16.09
N LEU A 22 18.85 15.09 15.97
CA LEU A 22 17.74 15.06 15.01
C LEU A 22 18.29 15.21 13.59
N GLU A 23 17.99 14.24 12.74
CA GLU A 23 18.30 14.28 11.31
C GLU A 23 17.37 15.25 10.57
N PHE A 24 17.69 15.53 9.31
CA PHE A 24 16.97 16.52 8.51
C PHE A 24 15.44 16.33 8.50
N TYR A 25 14.97 15.09 8.33
CA TYR A 25 13.53 14.77 8.32
C TYR A 25 12.94 14.60 9.72
N ASP A 26 13.72 14.27 10.74
CA ASP A 26 13.22 14.33 12.12
C ASP A 26 12.83 15.76 12.49
N ILE A 27 13.61 16.74 12.03
CA ILE A 27 13.29 18.17 12.22
C ILE A 27 12.00 18.53 11.46
N GLN A 28 11.80 17.99 10.26
CA GLN A 28 10.55 18.20 9.51
C GLN A 28 9.35 17.64 10.28
N ASP A 29 9.43 16.38 10.71
CA ASP A 29 8.34 15.71 11.43
C ASP A 29 7.98 16.43 12.73
N VAL A 30 9.00 16.90 13.47
CA VAL A 30 8.78 17.75 14.66
C VAL A 30 8.13 19.08 14.28
N THR A 31 8.56 19.71 13.19
CA THR A 31 7.99 20.99 12.73
C THR A 31 6.50 20.85 12.40
N ASP A 32 6.13 19.76 11.72
CA ASP A 32 4.76 19.46 11.31
C ASP A 32 3.90 19.04 12.52
N ALA A 33 4.41 18.16 13.39
CA ALA A 33 3.70 17.68 14.57
C ALA A 33 3.33 18.81 15.55
N TYR A 34 4.21 19.79 15.71
CA TYR A 34 3.98 20.95 16.57
C TYR A 34 3.33 22.13 15.85
N LYS A 35 2.94 21.97 14.57
CA LYS A 35 2.25 23.00 13.78
C LYS A 35 3.02 24.33 13.75
N CYS A 36 4.34 24.24 13.69
CA CYS A 36 5.23 25.40 13.77
C CYS A 36 5.02 26.39 12.61
N THR A 37 4.39 25.94 11.52
CA THR A 37 4.18 26.68 10.27
C THR A 37 2.77 27.24 10.08
N ASP A 38 1.81 26.96 10.98
CA ASP A 38 0.40 27.36 10.84
C ASP A 38 0.21 28.89 10.75
N HIS A 39 1.15 29.66 11.30
CA HIS A 39 1.14 31.12 11.28
C HIS A 39 1.62 31.71 9.94
N CYS A 40 2.19 30.89 9.05
CA CYS A 40 2.74 31.34 7.78
C CYS A 40 1.63 31.63 6.76
N THR A 41 1.66 32.83 6.18
CA THR A 41 0.62 33.29 5.22
C THR A 41 1.09 33.29 3.77
N ASN A 42 2.39 33.55 3.54
CA ASN A 42 3.01 33.51 2.21
C ASN A 42 3.93 32.29 2.13
N ILE A 43 3.36 31.12 1.88
CA ILE A 43 4.08 29.85 1.94
C ILE A 43 4.88 29.63 0.63
N PRO A 44 6.23 29.64 0.66
CA PRO A 44 7.03 29.26 -0.50
C PRO A 44 6.87 27.75 -0.80
N ASN A 45 6.90 27.40 -2.09
CA ASN A 45 6.84 26.00 -2.51
C ASN A 45 8.24 25.37 -2.45
N CYS A 46 8.61 24.88 -1.25
CA CYS A 46 9.89 24.20 -1.05
C CYS A 46 10.00 22.97 -1.95
N GLN A 47 11.12 22.84 -2.66
CA GLN A 47 11.34 21.78 -3.64
C GLN A 47 12.37 20.76 -3.14
N ASN A 48 12.45 19.63 -3.85
CA ASN A 48 13.57 18.67 -3.76
C ASN A 48 13.85 18.19 -2.32
N GLY A 49 12.79 17.94 -1.55
CA GLY A 49 12.86 17.46 -0.18
C GLY A 49 13.02 18.55 0.87
N GLY A 50 13.07 19.83 0.51
CA GLY A 50 13.02 20.92 1.48
C GLY A 50 11.63 21.10 2.09
N PHE A 51 11.59 21.61 3.32
CA PHE A 51 10.35 21.85 4.08
C PHE A 51 10.31 23.26 4.67
N LEU A 52 9.12 23.75 5.02
CA LEU A 52 8.94 25.07 5.60
C LEU A 52 9.29 25.07 7.09
N ASN A 53 10.13 26.01 7.55
CA ASN A 53 10.45 26.16 8.97
C ASN A 53 9.57 27.19 9.69
N PHE A 54 9.76 27.29 11.01
CA PHE A 54 9.03 28.23 11.87
C PHE A 54 9.27 29.71 11.54
N GLN A 55 10.23 30.04 10.69
CA GLN A 55 10.44 31.40 10.15
C GLN A 55 9.76 31.61 8.79
N CYS A 56 8.92 30.68 8.35
CA CYS A 56 8.23 30.71 7.06
C CYS A 56 9.19 30.77 5.86
N THR A 57 10.35 30.12 5.98
CA THR A 57 11.34 29.97 4.90
C THR A 57 11.63 28.49 4.65
N CYS A 58 12.09 28.14 3.44
CA CYS A 58 12.45 26.76 3.15
C CYS A 58 13.78 26.40 3.83
N THR A 59 13.77 25.33 4.61
CA THR A 59 14.97 24.62 5.05
C THR A 59 15.31 23.59 4.00
N CYS A 60 16.54 23.65 3.47
CA CYS A 60 16.98 22.79 2.36
C CYS A 60 17.90 21.68 2.86
N PRO A 61 17.92 20.51 2.18
CA PRO A 61 18.99 19.55 2.32
C PRO A 61 20.38 20.22 2.28
N ASP A 62 21.33 19.73 3.06
CA ASP A 62 22.68 20.29 3.25
C ASP A 62 23.45 20.52 1.93
N VAL A 63 23.15 19.76 0.88
CA VAL A 63 23.77 19.84 -0.45
C VAL A 63 23.00 20.69 -1.46
N LEU A 64 21.87 21.27 -1.05
CA LEU A 64 21.02 22.13 -1.89
C LEU A 64 21.04 23.58 -1.38
N THR A 65 20.72 24.50 -2.28
CA THR A 65 20.69 25.94 -2.00
C THR A 65 19.54 26.62 -2.73
N GLY A 66 19.38 27.92 -2.50
CA GLY A 66 18.29 28.72 -3.04
C GLY A 66 17.15 28.92 -2.04
N THR A 67 16.19 29.75 -2.42
CA THR A 67 15.08 30.15 -1.53
C THR A 67 14.00 29.07 -1.41
N ILE A 68 13.97 28.15 -2.37
CA ILE A 68 13.04 27.02 -2.44
C ILE A 68 13.78 25.70 -2.69
N CYS A 69 15.09 25.64 -2.40
CA CYS A 69 15.96 24.47 -2.57
C CYS A 69 16.12 24.03 -4.04
N GLU A 70 16.08 25.00 -4.95
CA GLU A 70 16.15 24.81 -6.40
C GLU A 70 17.57 24.61 -6.95
N GLY A 71 18.59 25.04 -6.20
CA GLY A 71 19.99 25.00 -6.61
C GLY A 71 20.79 23.92 -5.90
N THR A 72 22.00 23.67 -6.40
CA THR A 72 22.97 22.74 -5.81
C THR A 72 24.12 23.52 -5.20
N VAL A 73 24.66 23.03 -4.08
CA VAL A 73 25.92 23.55 -3.52
C VAL A 73 27.08 22.94 -4.30
N SER A 74 27.94 23.74 -4.91
CA SER A 74 29.17 23.26 -5.56
C SER A 74 30.25 24.33 -5.48
N ASN A 75 31.48 23.92 -5.20
CA ASN A 75 32.62 24.84 -5.05
C ASN A 75 33.37 25.08 -6.38
N SER A 76 32.91 24.44 -7.45
CA SER A 76 33.53 24.47 -8.78
C SER A 76 32.52 24.90 -9.84
N GLN A 77 32.99 25.67 -10.82
CA GLN A 77 32.21 25.99 -12.02
C GLN A 77 32.27 24.89 -13.10
N THR A 78 33.13 23.88 -12.92
CA THR A 78 33.37 22.83 -13.92
C THR A 78 32.54 21.56 -13.71
N CYS A 79 31.82 21.46 -12.60
CA CYS A 79 31.01 20.29 -12.24
C CYS A 79 29.83 20.69 -11.34
N GLY A 80 28.85 19.79 -11.19
CA GLY A 80 27.62 20.02 -10.44
C GLY A 80 26.52 20.69 -11.29
N GLY A 81 25.41 21.02 -10.64
CA GLY A 81 24.25 21.69 -11.23
C GLY A 81 22.99 20.82 -11.31
N VAL A 82 21.91 21.40 -11.85
CA VAL A 82 20.61 20.73 -11.99
C VAL A 82 20.48 20.11 -13.39
N ILE A 83 20.19 18.82 -13.45
CA ILE A 83 19.98 18.06 -14.69
C ILE A 83 18.50 17.68 -14.76
N ASN A 84 17.75 18.25 -15.70
CA ASN A 84 16.38 17.84 -15.97
C ASN A 84 16.36 16.86 -17.14
N LEU A 85 15.82 15.67 -16.93
CA LEU A 85 15.68 14.60 -17.90
C LEU A 85 14.22 14.50 -18.37
N ALA A 86 13.99 14.61 -19.68
CA ALA A 86 12.72 14.24 -20.29
C ALA A 86 12.47 12.73 -20.17
N ALA A 87 11.23 12.29 -20.40
CA ALA A 87 10.91 10.88 -20.31
C ALA A 87 11.70 10.04 -21.32
N GLY A 88 12.38 8.99 -20.84
CA GLY A 88 13.27 8.15 -21.66
C GLY A 88 14.62 8.79 -21.99
N GLU A 89 14.89 10.02 -21.54
CA GLU A 89 16.17 10.69 -21.78
C GLU A 89 17.28 10.11 -20.90
N GLU A 90 18.49 10.05 -21.45
CA GLU A 90 19.71 9.69 -20.75
C GLU A 90 20.80 10.75 -20.88
N ARG A 91 21.64 10.87 -19.86
CA ARG A 91 22.81 11.77 -19.84
C ARG A 91 23.98 11.10 -19.15
N LEU A 92 25.20 11.49 -19.53
CA LEU A 92 26.42 11.09 -18.85
C LEU A 92 26.88 12.22 -17.91
N ILE A 93 27.20 11.84 -16.68
CA ILE A 93 27.89 12.66 -15.68
C ILE A 93 29.32 12.14 -15.58
N GLN A 94 30.28 13.00 -15.87
CA GLN A 94 31.69 12.65 -15.85
C GLN A 94 32.45 13.55 -14.90
N SER A 95 33.49 13.01 -14.26
CA SER A 95 34.42 13.84 -13.49
C SER A 95 35.12 14.84 -14.40
N PRO A 96 35.48 16.05 -13.92
CA PRO A 96 36.26 16.99 -14.71
C PRO A 96 37.55 16.34 -15.23
N ASN A 97 37.91 16.64 -16.48
CA ASN A 97 39.04 16.08 -17.24
C ASN A 97 38.94 14.60 -17.66
N TYR A 98 37.86 13.87 -17.33
CA TYR A 98 37.69 12.48 -17.76
C TYR A 98 37.92 12.31 -19.28
N PRO A 99 38.71 11.32 -19.75
CA PRO A 99 39.27 10.17 -19.02
C PRO A 99 40.63 10.42 -18.34
N SER A 100 41.11 11.67 -18.29
CA SER A 100 42.31 12.04 -17.53
C SER A 100 41.99 12.29 -16.05
N ASN A 101 43.03 12.40 -15.21
CA ASN A 101 42.84 12.57 -13.78
C ASN A 101 42.02 13.82 -13.43
N TYR A 102 41.08 13.66 -12.49
CA TYR A 102 40.28 14.76 -12.01
C TYR A 102 41.10 15.73 -11.13
N PRO A 103 40.74 17.02 -11.04
CA PRO A 103 41.31 17.95 -10.08
C PRO A 103 40.96 17.57 -8.63
N THR A 104 41.88 17.76 -7.69
CA THR A 104 41.59 17.70 -6.26
C THR A 104 41.00 19.03 -5.76
N GLY A 105 40.37 19.04 -4.59
CA GLY A 105 39.72 20.25 -4.07
C GLY A 105 38.29 20.47 -4.56
N LEU A 106 37.66 19.47 -5.19
CA LEU A 106 36.32 19.61 -5.78
C LEU A 106 35.22 19.14 -4.82
N GLU A 107 34.13 19.89 -4.81
CA GLU A 107 32.82 19.50 -4.28
C GLU A 107 31.80 19.75 -5.39
N CYS A 108 31.39 18.67 -6.05
CA CYS A 108 30.42 18.70 -7.13
C CYS A 108 29.12 18.08 -6.64
N THR A 109 28.00 18.76 -6.83
CA THR A 109 26.67 18.21 -6.53
C THR A 109 25.79 18.33 -7.75
N TRP A 110 25.28 17.19 -8.22
CA TRP A 110 24.29 17.13 -9.28
C TRP A 110 22.92 16.78 -8.69
N LEU A 111 21.92 17.61 -8.97
CA LEU A 111 20.51 17.30 -8.72
C LEU A 111 19.89 16.84 -10.03
N ILE A 112 19.66 15.53 -10.15
CA ILE A 112 19.05 14.92 -11.34
C ILE A 112 17.55 14.82 -11.11
N LYS A 113 16.76 15.31 -12.07
CA LYS A 113 15.29 15.37 -12.00
C LYS A 113 14.69 14.72 -13.23
N GLY A 114 13.89 13.68 -13.05
CA GLY A 114 13.01 13.10 -14.06
C GLY A 114 11.61 13.71 -14.02
N THR A 115 10.78 13.33 -14.99
CA THR A 115 9.36 13.69 -15.00
C THR A 115 8.59 13.03 -13.85
N ALA A 116 7.44 13.56 -13.44
CA ALA A 116 6.68 13.09 -12.27
C ALA A 116 6.31 11.59 -12.30
N ASN A 117 6.12 11.03 -13.50
CA ASN A 117 5.75 9.63 -13.72
C ASN A 117 6.96 8.71 -13.98
N ASN A 118 8.17 9.22 -13.77
CA ASN A 118 9.41 8.50 -13.99
C ASN A 118 10.24 8.44 -12.71
N ILE A 119 11.14 7.48 -12.68
CA ILE A 119 12.22 7.38 -11.71
C ILE A 119 13.52 7.80 -12.38
N VAL A 120 14.49 8.23 -11.57
CA VAL A 120 15.86 8.45 -12.05
C VAL A 120 16.67 7.21 -11.74
N ARG A 121 17.27 6.60 -12.76
CA ARG A 121 18.25 5.52 -12.60
C ARG A 121 19.64 6.07 -12.83
N ALA A 122 20.59 5.67 -11.98
CA ALA A 122 22.01 5.89 -12.20
C ALA A 122 22.71 4.54 -12.38
N SER A 123 23.58 4.45 -13.40
CA SER A 123 24.38 3.26 -13.70
C SER A 123 25.83 3.68 -13.87
N VAL A 124 26.72 3.09 -13.06
CA VAL A 124 28.16 3.33 -13.17
C VAL A 124 28.66 2.69 -14.46
N GLN A 125 29.19 3.51 -15.37
CA GLN A 125 29.81 3.03 -16.61
C GLN A 125 31.32 2.86 -16.42
N TYR A 126 31.93 3.79 -15.67
CA TYR A 126 33.33 3.76 -15.30
C TYR A 126 33.55 4.38 -13.91
N MET A 127 34.40 3.77 -13.09
CA MET A 127 34.86 4.34 -11.83
C MET A 127 36.33 3.98 -11.57
N ASP A 128 37.09 5.00 -11.23
CA ASP A 128 38.44 4.97 -10.67
C ASP A 128 38.59 6.21 -9.79
N ILE A 129 38.18 6.07 -8.52
CA ILE A 129 38.14 7.13 -7.52
C ILE A 129 38.93 6.66 -6.32
N SER A 130 40.08 7.30 -6.11
CA SER A 130 41.09 6.99 -5.08
C SER A 130 41.87 5.71 -5.39
N ALA A 131 43.17 5.85 -5.62
CA ALA A 131 44.08 4.73 -5.85
C ALA A 131 44.47 3.98 -4.55
N ASP A 132 43.85 4.32 -3.41
CA ASP A 132 44.13 3.74 -2.10
C ASP A 132 42.87 3.18 -1.42
N ALA A 133 43.08 2.19 -0.54
CA ALA A 133 42.02 1.49 0.20
C ALA A 133 41.29 2.37 1.24
N ALA A 134 41.57 3.67 1.28
CA ALA A 134 41.06 4.59 2.29
C ALA A 134 39.87 5.44 1.80
N CYS A 135 39.47 5.35 0.52
CA CYS A 135 38.46 6.22 -0.12
C CYS A 135 38.53 7.68 0.30
N ASN A 136 39.72 8.27 0.17
CA ASN A 136 39.91 9.69 0.46
C ASN A 136 39.05 10.59 -0.44
N HIS A 137 38.76 10.14 -1.66
CA HIS A 137 37.77 10.75 -2.54
C HIS A 137 36.60 9.79 -2.72
N TRP A 138 35.39 10.32 -2.87
CA TRP A 138 34.18 9.49 -2.86
C TRP A 138 33.02 10.11 -3.65
N LEU A 139 32.12 9.25 -4.07
CA LEU A 139 30.79 9.58 -4.59
C LEU A 139 29.72 9.23 -3.55
N GLU A 140 28.75 10.13 -3.38
CA GLU A 140 27.52 9.89 -2.63
C GLU A 140 26.34 9.73 -3.59
N TYR A 141 25.44 8.80 -3.29
CA TYR A 141 24.17 8.67 -4.00
C TYR A 141 23.00 8.82 -3.02
N ARG A 142 22.21 9.89 -3.15
CA ARG A 142 20.97 10.08 -2.38
C ARG A 142 19.79 9.84 -3.29
N TYR A 143 19.17 8.66 -3.14
CA TYR A 143 18.12 8.17 -4.05
C TYR A 143 16.81 7.80 -3.35
N ASN A 144 16.77 7.75 -2.02
CA ASN A 144 15.55 7.54 -1.26
C ASN A 144 14.94 8.89 -0.85
N LEU A 145 15.47 9.47 0.24
CA LEU A 145 15.12 10.80 0.72
C LEU A 145 16.29 11.77 0.50
N LEU A 146 16.06 12.83 -0.29
CA LEU A 146 17.13 13.75 -0.73
C LEU A 146 17.83 14.51 0.42
N GLY A 147 17.12 14.70 1.54
CA GLY A 147 17.64 15.28 2.78
C GLY A 147 18.46 14.32 3.65
N GLN A 148 18.42 13.01 3.38
CA GLN A 148 19.22 12.03 4.09
C GLN A 148 20.56 11.81 3.39
N LYS A 149 21.59 11.51 4.18
CA LYS A 149 22.89 11.11 3.63
C LYS A 149 22.74 9.78 2.89
N GLY A 150 23.45 9.67 1.78
CA GLY A 150 23.47 8.47 0.97
C GLY A 150 24.70 7.60 1.23
N PRO A 151 24.71 6.35 0.70
CA PRO A 151 25.92 5.54 0.69
C PRO A 151 27.07 6.24 -0.03
N LYS A 152 28.25 6.19 0.59
CA LYS A 152 29.52 6.69 0.03
C LYS A 152 30.26 5.56 -0.67
N LYS A 153 30.82 5.87 -1.83
CA LYS A 153 31.39 4.89 -2.76
C LYS A 153 32.68 5.41 -3.36
N CYS A 154 33.71 4.57 -3.41
CA CYS A 154 34.94 4.79 -4.18
C CYS A 154 35.51 3.43 -4.63
N GLY A 155 36.56 3.46 -5.46
CA GLY A 155 37.26 2.26 -5.92
C GLY A 155 37.52 2.30 -7.41
N THR A 156 37.88 1.13 -7.96
CA THR A 156 38.15 0.94 -9.39
C THR A 156 37.25 -0.15 -9.99
N ASN A 157 37.01 -0.10 -11.29
CA ASN A 157 36.22 -1.09 -12.03
C ASN A 157 36.86 -2.49 -12.17
N PHE A 158 37.98 -2.80 -11.50
CA PHE A 158 38.63 -4.12 -11.62
C PHE A 158 38.04 -5.15 -10.65
N VAL A 159 37.25 -6.08 -11.18
CA VAL A 159 37.09 -7.41 -10.58
C VAL A 159 38.33 -8.22 -10.94
N ALA A 160 39.27 -8.39 -10.00
CA ALA A 160 40.11 -9.57 -10.05
C ALA A 160 39.30 -10.69 -9.40
N ASP A 161 39.08 -11.75 -10.17
CA ASP A 161 38.27 -12.92 -9.83
C ASP A 161 38.52 -13.53 -8.44
N GLU A 162 37.43 -14.13 -7.94
CA GLU A 162 37.31 -15.26 -7.00
C GLU A 162 37.58 -15.07 -5.49
N GLU A 163 36.53 -15.44 -4.72
CA GLU A 163 36.47 -15.72 -3.28
C GLU A 163 36.85 -14.61 -2.28
N ILE A 164 35.84 -13.90 -1.76
CA ILE A 164 35.87 -13.40 -0.38
C ILE A 164 34.59 -13.86 0.35
N TRP A 165 34.68 -15.05 0.93
CA TRP A 165 33.85 -15.46 2.06
C TRP A 165 34.32 -14.66 3.29
N ASP A 166 33.37 -14.03 3.97
CA ASP A 166 33.54 -13.44 5.30
C ASP A 166 34.46 -12.20 5.40
N SER A 167 33.85 -11.01 5.24
CA SER A 167 34.22 -9.93 6.15
C SER A 167 33.01 -9.03 6.42
N THR A 168 32.84 -8.71 7.70
CA THR A 168 31.78 -7.95 8.38
C THR A 168 31.25 -6.70 7.65
N PRO A 169 29.97 -6.30 7.86
CA PRO A 169 29.31 -5.16 7.19
C PRO A 169 29.77 -3.76 7.63
N ASP A 170 30.84 -3.66 8.41
CA ASP A 170 31.31 -2.39 8.95
C ASP A 170 32.22 -1.68 7.93
N GLU A 171 31.73 -0.58 7.37
CA GLU A 171 32.54 0.57 6.95
C GLU A 171 33.73 0.28 6.02
N LYS A 172 33.56 -0.56 4.99
CA LYS A 172 34.57 -0.71 3.93
C LYS A 172 34.27 0.15 2.72
N CYS A 173 34.79 1.36 2.81
CA CYS A 173 35.10 2.22 1.69
C CYS A 173 36.09 1.49 0.73
N GLY A 174 35.54 0.86 -0.32
CA GLY A 174 36.31 0.17 -1.36
C GLY A 174 35.54 -1.04 -1.90
N THR A 175 34.52 -0.82 -2.72
CA THR A 175 33.79 -1.89 -3.40
C THR A 175 34.16 -1.89 -4.89
N ASN A 176 34.47 -3.05 -5.43
CA ASN A 176 34.55 -3.23 -6.89
C ASN A 176 33.12 -3.10 -7.46
N PHE A 177 32.93 -2.28 -8.48
CA PHE A 177 31.64 -2.12 -9.15
C PHE A 177 31.53 -3.08 -10.32
N VAL A 178 30.37 -3.73 -10.46
CA VAL A 178 29.99 -4.38 -11.71
C VAL A 178 29.42 -3.29 -12.63
N ALA A 179 29.90 -3.22 -13.87
CA ALA A 179 29.24 -2.39 -14.88
C ALA A 179 27.76 -2.80 -14.99
N ASP A 180 26.84 -1.83 -14.98
CA ASP A 180 25.38 -2.03 -14.91
C ASP A 180 24.81 -2.44 -13.53
N GLU A 181 25.54 -2.24 -12.42
CA GLU A 181 24.95 -2.31 -11.08
C GLU A 181 23.80 -1.28 -10.93
N GLU A 182 22.56 -1.78 -10.86
CA GLU A 182 21.37 -0.95 -10.68
C GLU A 182 21.20 -0.58 -9.21
N ILE A 183 21.37 0.70 -8.87
CA ILE A 183 21.04 1.23 -7.54
C ILE A 183 19.52 1.44 -7.47
N TRP A 184 18.77 0.41 -7.05
CA TRP A 184 17.34 0.52 -6.74
C TRP A 184 17.05 -0.12 -5.37
N ASP A 185 16.53 0.63 -4.41
CA ASP A 185 15.54 0.06 -3.49
C ASP A 185 14.20 0.73 -3.78
N SER A 186 13.17 -0.07 -3.98
CA SER A 186 11.82 0.41 -4.20
C SER A 186 10.95 -0.12 -3.08
N THR A 187 10.85 0.62 -1.98
CA THR A 187 9.55 0.70 -1.33
C THR A 187 8.64 1.51 -2.27
N PRO A 188 7.39 1.06 -2.54
CA PRO A 188 6.49 1.74 -3.47
C PRO A 188 6.21 3.22 -3.15
N ASP A 189 6.45 3.64 -1.90
CA ASP A 189 6.04 4.94 -1.38
C ASP A 189 7.10 6.05 -1.56
N GLU A 190 8.37 5.72 -1.86
CA GLU A 190 9.49 6.69 -1.86
C GLU A 190 10.29 6.75 -3.17
N LEU A 191 9.71 6.31 -4.29
CA LEU A 191 10.35 6.46 -5.61
C LEU A 191 10.27 7.92 -6.08
N SER A 192 11.21 8.71 -5.61
CA SER A 192 11.39 10.09 -6.01
C SER A 192 11.80 10.15 -7.49
N ASN A 193 11.17 11.06 -8.24
CA ASN A 193 11.56 11.39 -9.60
C ASN A 193 12.86 12.24 -9.61
N ALA A 194 13.70 12.12 -8.59
CA ALA A 194 14.90 12.91 -8.41
C ALA A 194 15.97 12.13 -7.66
N MET A 195 17.23 12.49 -7.87
CA MET A 195 18.38 11.89 -7.20
C MET A 195 19.45 12.95 -7.02
N ILE A 196 20.23 12.87 -5.94
CA ILE A 196 21.45 13.67 -5.80
C ILE A 196 22.67 12.76 -5.91
N ILE A 197 23.62 13.17 -6.76
CA ILE A 197 24.95 12.58 -6.82
C ILE A 197 25.95 13.64 -6.37
N ARG A 198 26.78 13.32 -5.38
CA ARG A 198 27.83 14.22 -4.89
C ARG A 198 29.20 13.60 -5.11
N PHE A 199 30.14 14.37 -5.64
CA PHE A 199 31.56 13.99 -5.71
C PHE A 199 32.38 14.91 -4.81
N ASP A 200 33.21 14.32 -3.95
CA ASP A 200 34.06 15.05 -3.02
C ASP A 200 35.52 14.60 -3.19
N SER A 201 36.36 15.53 -3.63
CA SER A 201 37.82 15.46 -3.58
C SER A 201 38.43 16.61 -2.77
N ASN A 202 37.60 17.33 -2.03
CA ASN A 202 38.00 18.50 -1.25
C ASN A 202 38.43 18.13 0.16
N THR A 203 37.68 17.24 0.82
CA THR A 203 37.94 16.78 2.20
C THR A 203 39.38 16.31 2.38
N PHE A 204 39.93 15.61 1.39
CA PHE A 204 41.30 15.12 1.36
C PHE A 204 42.07 15.61 0.12
N SER A 205 41.97 16.91 -0.19
CA SER A 205 42.53 17.54 -1.41
C SER A 205 44.03 17.35 -1.68
N THR A 206 44.80 16.92 -0.68
CA THR A 206 46.24 16.62 -0.83
C THR A 206 46.51 15.20 -1.34
N LYS A 207 45.49 14.34 -1.40
CA LYS A 207 45.58 12.96 -1.86
C LYS A 207 45.56 12.89 -3.38
N PRO A 208 46.24 11.90 -3.99
CA PRO A 208 46.33 11.81 -5.44
C PRO A 208 44.96 11.58 -6.08
N ALA A 209 44.70 12.29 -7.17
CA ALA A 209 43.57 12.00 -8.02
C ALA A 209 43.83 10.78 -8.91
N ALA A 210 42.74 10.14 -9.34
CA ALA A 210 42.72 9.00 -10.24
C ALA A 210 41.96 9.36 -11.53
N THR A 211 41.74 8.42 -12.44
CA THR A 211 41.20 8.73 -13.78
C THR A 211 39.73 9.17 -13.78
N GLY A 212 39.03 8.96 -12.66
CA GLY A 212 37.72 9.55 -12.39
C GLY A 212 36.55 8.63 -12.70
N PHE A 213 35.44 9.19 -13.13
CA PHE A 213 34.21 8.41 -13.31
C PHE A 213 33.37 8.86 -14.51
N SER A 214 32.53 7.93 -14.95
CA SER A 214 31.47 8.16 -15.92
C SER A 214 30.21 7.42 -15.46
N ILE A 215 29.16 8.17 -15.15
CA ILE A 215 27.88 7.65 -14.66
C ILE A 215 26.80 8.00 -15.69
N LYS A 216 26.03 7.01 -16.11
CA LYS A 216 24.85 7.20 -16.95
C LYS A 216 23.65 7.42 -16.04
N VAL A 217 22.97 8.55 -16.20
CA VAL A 217 21.69 8.84 -15.54
C VAL A 217 20.57 8.80 -16.57
N GLN A 218 19.46 8.16 -16.25
CA GLN A 218 18.34 7.94 -17.16
C GLN A 218 17.01 8.22 -16.47
N SER A 219 16.05 8.81 -17.18
CA SER A 219 14.68 8.93 -16.72
C SER A 219 13.86 7.74 -17.23
N ILE A 220 13.55 6.81 -16.34
CA ILE A 220 12.85 5.57 -16.67
C ILE A 220 11.40 5.69 -16.24
N GLY A 221 10.47 5.30 -17.11
CA GLY A 221 9.06 5.27 -16.75
C GLY A 221 8.78 4.36 -15.56
N LYS A 222 7.90 4.81 -14.64
CA LYS A 222 7.53 4.02 -13.45
C LYS A 222 6.92 2.67 -13.81
N GLY A 223 6.30 2.51 -14.98
CA GLY A 223 5.83 1.23 -15.53
C GLY A 223 5.18 0.34 -14.46
N CYS A 224 5.75 -0.84 -14.24
CA CYS A 224 5.38 -1.75 -13.15
C CYS A 224 6.25 -1.67 -11.89
N VAL A 225 7.19 -0.74 -11.80
CA VAL A 225 8.09 -0.58 -10.64
C VAL A 225 7.29 -0.28 -9.37
N THR A 226 6.24 0.56 -9.45
CA THR A 226 5.33 0.81 -8.32
C THR A 226 4.20 -0.22 -8.20
N ASN A 227 4.17 -1.23 -9.08
CA ASN A 227 3.05 -2.15 -9.27
C ASN A 227 1.67 -1.46 -9.20
N PRO A 228 1.31 -0.62 -10.20
CA PRO A 228 0.06 0.13 -10.22
C PRO A 228 -1.20 -0.76 -10.22
N CYS A 229 -1.07 -2.06 -10.50
CA CYS A 229 -2.20 -2.98 -10.54
C CYS A 229 -2.59 -3.43 -9.12
N MET A 230 -3.74 -2.98 -8.64
CA MET A 230 -4.27 -3.29 -7.32
C MET A 230 -4.62 -4.78 -7.16
N TYR A 231 -5.47 -5.32 -8.02
CA TYR A 231 -5.82 -6.74 -8.01
C TYR A 231 -5.53 -7.40 -9.35
N GLY A 232 -4.27 -7.32 -9.79
CA GLY A 232 -3.86 -7.89 -11.07
C GLY A 232 -2.35 -8.01 -11.21
N LYS A 233 -1.94 -8.56 -12.35
CA LYS A 233 -0.54 -8.62 -12.75
C LYS A 233 -0.20 -7.43 -13.64
N CYS A 234 0.82 -6.67 -13.25
CA CYS A 234 1.35 -5.60 -14.06
C CYS A 234 2.31 -6.11 -15.14
N SER A 235 2.23 -5.51 -16.33
CA SER A 235 3.21 -5.67 -17.41
C SER A 235 3.56 -4.32 -18.02
N SER A 236 4.84 -4.03 -18.25
CA SER A 236 5.31 -2.79 -18.88
C SER A 236 6.45 -3.10 -19.86
N PRO A 237 6.47 -2.50 -21.07
CA PRO A 237 7.66 -2.53 -21.93
C PRO A 237 8.85 -1.90 -21.22
N GLU A 238 10.05 -2.48 -21.38
CA GLU A 238 11.28 -1.97 -20.76
C GLU A 238 11.52 -0.49 -21.11
N GLY A 239 11.88 0.32 -20.09
CA GLY A 239 12.20 1.73 -20.28
C GLY A 239 10.99 2.67 -20.48
N THR A 240 9.76 2.16 -20.50
CA THR A 240 8.55 2.97 -20.77
C THR A 240 7.73 3.24 -19.51
N SER A 241 6.98 4.35 -19.52
CA SER A 241 5.98 4.65 -18.48
C SER A 241 4.67 3.90 -18.68
N ASP A 242 4.51 3.25 -19.84
CA ASP A 242 3.29 2.56 -20.19
C ASP A 242 3.23 1.21 -19.47
N TYR A 243 2.06 0.90 -18.91
CA TYR A 243 1.80 -0.37 -18.27
C TYR A 243 0.41 -0.88 -18.66
N THR A 244 0.23 -2.19 -18.55
CA THR A 244 -1.05 -2.87 -18.73
C THR A 244 -1.27 -3.81 -17.56
N CYS A 245 -2.44 -3.70 -16.94
CA CYS A 245 -2.86 -4.58 -15.87
C CYS A 245 -3.71 -5.73 -16.41
N THR A 246 -3.32 -6.96 -16.09
CA THR A 246 -4.17 -8.14 -16.26
C THR A 246 -4.90 -8.42 -14.95
N CYS A 247 -6.20 -8.11 -14.88
CA CYS A 247 -6.97 -8.21 -13.63
C CYS A 247 -7.29 -9.65 -13.25
N ASN A 248 -7.30 -9.89 -11.94
CA ASN A 248 -7.80 -11.13 -11.36
C ASN A 248 -9.31 -11.26 -11.61
N GLN A 249 -9.82 -12.50 -11.53
CA GLN A 249 -11.24 -12.79 -11.71
C GLN A 249 -12.11 -11.95 -10.76
N GLY A 250 -13.13 -11.30 -11.32
CA GLY A 250 -14.05 -10.45 -10.56
C GLY A 250 -13.60 -9.00 -10.37
N VAL A 251 -12.43 -8.60 -10.89
CA VAL A 251 -11.94 -7.22 -10.85
C VAL A 251 -11.78 -6.67 -12.26
N SER A 252 -11.93 -5.35 -12.39
CA SER A 252 -11.92 -4.59 -13.63
C SER A 252 -11.35 -3.19 -13.39
N GLY A 253 -11.33 -2.35 -14.41
CA GLY A 253 -10.67 -1.03 -14.37
C GLY A 253 -9.28 -1.07 -15.00
N LYS A 254 -8.73 0.11 -15.31
CA LYS A 254 -7.39 0.23 -15.91
C LYS A 254 -6.32 -0.34 -14.99
N ASP A 255 -6.49 -0.13 -13.68
CA ASP A 255 -5.53 -0.46 -12.65
C ASP A 255 -6.01 -1.65 -11.78
N CYS A 256 -7.02 -2.38 -12.26
CA CYS A 256 -7.69 -3.46 -11.52
C CYS A 256 -8.20 -2.99 -10.15
N ASP A 257 -8.85 -1.84 -10.17
CA ASP A 257 -9.28 -1.00 -9.07
C ASP A 257 -10.82 -0.92 -8.94
N MET A 258 -11.54 -1.82 -9.60
CA MET A 258 -13.00 -1.88 -9.52
C MET A 258 -13.51 -3.32 -9.46
N PHE A 259 -14.14 -3.70 -8.34
CA PHE A 259 -14.81 -5.00 -8.23
C PHE A 259 -16.09 -5.04 -9.07
N THR A 260 -16.23 -6.10 -9.86
CA THR A 260 -17.38 -6.33 -10.75
C THR A 260 -18.64 -6.74 -9.97
N SER A 261 -19.80 -6.64 -10.62
CA SER A 261 -21.11 -6.95 -10.02
C SER A 261 -21.34 -8.43 -9.68
N SER A 262 -20.41 -9.33 -10.02
CA SER A 262 -20.46 -10.76 -9.71
C SER A 262 -19.38 -11.22 -8.73
N ALA A 263 -18.47 -10.33 -8.34
CA ALA A 263 -17.33 -10.69 -7.49
C ALA A 263 -17.70 -10.72 -6.01
N VAL A 264 -17.36 -11.82 -5.35
CA VAL A 264 -17.40 -11.91 -3.89
C VAL A 264 -16.11 -11.32 -3.36
N VAL A 265 -16.20 -10.23 -2.59
CA VAL A 265 -15.03 -9.59 -1.98
C VAL A 265 -14.84 -10.18 -0.59
N LYS A 266 -13.61 -10.52 -0.25
CA LYS A 266 -13.25 -11.04 1.06
C LYS A 266 -12.12 -10.21 1.66
N CYS A 267 -12.14 -10.10 2.98
CA CYS A 267 -11.04 -9.59 3.76
C CYS A 267 -10.94 -10.46 5.01
N THR A 268 -9.96 -11.36 5.00
CA THR A 268 -9.61 -12.22 6.14
C THR A 268 -8.46 -11.65 6.97
N PHE A 269 -7.93 -10.49 6.58
CA PHE A 269 -6.82 -9.81 7.23
C PHE A 269 -5.50 -10.59 7.22
N GLU A 270 -5.37 -11.67 6.44
CA GLU A 270 -4.19 -12.53 6.44
C GLU A 270 -2.98 -11.90 5.74
N TYR A 271 -1.77 -12.38 6.05
CA TYR A 271 -0.53 -11.85 5.46
C TYR A 271 -0.53 -11.98 3.93
N GLY A 272 -0.21 -10.88 3.25
CA GLY A 272 -0.18 -10.82 1.78
C GLY A 272 -1.56 -10.70 1.12
N GLU A 273 -2.64 -10.71 1.90
CA GLU A 273 -3.98 -10.36 1.40
C GLU A 273 -4.10 -8.83 1.28
N ARG A 274 -4.51 -8.34 0.10
CA ARG A 274 -4.87 -6.94 -0.08
C ARG A 274 -6.33 -6.74 0.31
N CYS A 275 -6.57 -6.49 1.59
CA CYS A 275 -7.90 -6.14 2.10
C CYS A 275 -8.39 -4.82 1.50
N ILE A 276 -9.69 -4.73 1.22
CA ILE A 276 -10.30 -3.48 0.70
C ILE A 276 -10.54 -2.43 1.79
N PHE A 277 -10.49 -2.81 3.07
CA PHE A 277 -10.66 -1.90 4.18
C PHE A 277 -9.30 -1.37 4.61
N GLU A 278 -9.19 -0.06 4.63
CA GLU A 278 -7.98 0.65 5.03
C GLU A 278 -8.28 1.53 6.25
N THR A 279 -7.41 1.45 7.25
CA THR A 279 -7.52 2.24 8.48
C THR A 279 -7.32 3.71 8.18
N GLU A 280 -8.29 4.54 8.57
CA GLU A 280 -8.15 5.99 8.55
C GLU A 280 -7.25 6.39 9.71
N ALA A 281 -5.95 6.53 9.44
CA ALA A 281 -4.93 6.82 10.45
C ALA A 281 -5.31 8.08 11.24
N ASN A 282 -5.57 7.89 12.53
CA ASN A 282 -5.75 8.98 13.47
C ASN A 282 -4.85 8.77 14.69
N HIS A 283 -4.53 9.86 15.38
CA HIS A 283 -3.58 9.82 16.50
C HIS A 283 -4.19 9.23 17.79
N GLU A 284 -5.49 8.94 17.82
CA GLU A 284 -6.25 8.67 19.05
C GLU A 284 -6.66 7.21 19.24
N LEU A 285 -7.09 6.48 18.21
CA LEU A 285 -7.38 5.03 18.24
C LEU A 285 -7.42 4.47 16.81
N ASN A 286 -6.71 3.38 16.53
CA ASN A 286 -6.64 2.75 15.20
C ASN A 286 -7.10 1.29 15.24
N TRP A 287 -7.46 0.77 14.06
CA TRP A 287 -7.60 -0.66 13.84
C TRP A 287 -6.21 -1.24 13.63
N ASP A 288 -5.76 -2.05 14.59
CA ASP A 288 -4.45 -2.70 14.59
C ASP A 288 -4.59 -4.21 14.36
N TYR A 289 -3.53 -4.86 13.88
CA TYR A 289 -3.50 -6.31 13.68
C TYR A 289 -3.10 -7.05 14.96
N GLN A 290 -3.71 -8.22 15.18
CA GLN A 290 -3.37 -9.13 16.28
C GLN A 290 -3.59 -10.59 15.87
N SER A 291 -2.80 -11.49 16.44
CA SER A 291 -2.89 -12.94 16.18
C SER A 291 -3.34 -13.75 17.40
N LEU A 292 -3.12 -13.24 18.61
CA LEU A 292 -3.44 -13.90 19.88
C LEU A 292 -4.40 -13.05 20.72
N GLY A 293 -4.41 -13.23 22.05
CA GLY A 293 -5.15 -12.39 22.99
C GLY A 293 -4.86 -10.90 22.85
N THR A 294 -5.88 -10.07 23.05
CA THR A 294 -5.72 -8.62 23.26
C THR A 294 -4.82 -8.33 24.47
N ARG A 295 -4.16 -7.17 24.51
CA ARG A 295 -3.17 -6.90 25.58
C ARG A 295 -3.83 -6.63 26.93
N SER A 296 -5.06 -6.12 26.91
CA SER A 296 -5.79 -5.79 28.13
C SER A 296 -6.44 -7.02 28.77
N SER A 297 -6.48 -7.05 30.11
CA SER A 297 -6.99 -8.23 30.85
C SER A 297 -8.51 -8.36 30.72
N ASN A 298 -9.07 -9.58 30.75
CA ASN A 298 -10.53 -9.80 30.67
C ASN A 298 -11.22 -9.17 29.44
N THR A 299 -10.47 -8.84 28.40
CA THR A 299 -11.01 -8.57 27.07
C THR A 299 -10.73 -9.79 26.18
N GLY A 300 -10.74 -9.62 24.87
CA GLY A 300 -10.54 -10.69 23.92
C GLY A 300 -10.76 -10.17 22.49
N PRO A 301 -10.60 -11.03 21.49
CA PRO A 301 -10.63 -12.50 21.51
C PRO A 301 -9.31 -13.17 21.95
N ASP A 302 -9.32 -14.47 22.22
CA ASP A 302 -8.09 -15.25 22.53
C ASP A 302 -7.26 -15.57 21.27
N ASN A 303 -7.93 -15.71 20.11
CA ASN A 303 -7.34 -16.00 18.80
C ASN A 303 -8.25 -15.45 17.69
N ALA A 304 -7.72 -15.35 16.46
CA ALA A 304 -8.51 -15.04 15.26
C ALA A 304 -9.72 -15.97 15.10
N HIS A 305 -10.80 -15.47 14.50
CA HIS A 305 -11.95 -16.32 14.18
C HIS A 305 -11.57 -17.31 13.06
N LYS A 306 -10.78 -16.85 12.09
CA LYS A 306 -10.32 -17.65 10.97
C LYS A 306 -8.89 -17.24 10.60
N GLY A 307 -8.08 -18.22 10.21
CA GLY A 307 -6.70 -17.94 9.82
C GLY A 307 -5.82 -17.65 11.04
N PHE A 308 -4.88 -16.72 10.87
CA PHE A 308 -3.85 -16.41 11.85
C PHE A 308 -4.04 -15.05 12.51
N GLN A 309 -4.70 -14.09 11.87
CA GLN A 309 -4.81 -12.74 12.43
C GLN A 309 -6.17 -12.08 12.18
N TYR A 310 -6.45 -11.07 12.99
CA TYR A 310 -7.66 -10.27 12.95
C TYR A 310 -7.31 -8.81 13.23
N VAL A 311 -8.26 -7.91 13.02
CA VAL A 311 -8.09 -6.49 13.38
C VAL A 311 -8.85 -6.17 14.65
N TYR A 312 -8.29 -5.30 15.49
CA TYR A 312 -8.91 -4.88 16.74
C TYR A 312 -8.53 -3.46 17.13
N THR A 313 -9.27 -2.92 18.10
CA THR A 313 -8.93 -1.65 18.75
C THR A 313 -8.35 -1.92 20.14
N GLU A 314 -7.15 -1.42 20.42
CA GLU A 314 -6.57 -1.48 21.76
C GLU A 314 -7.08 -0.31 22.62
N ALA A 315 -8.06 -0.60 23.49
CA ALA A 315 -8.71 0.40 24.33
C ALA A 315 -7.89 0.75 25.60
N SER A 316 -6.88 -0.05 25.94
CA SER A 316 -5.95 0.26 27.03
C SER A 316 -4.83 1.19 26.57
N GLY A 317 -4.41 2.09 27.47
CA GLY A 317 -3.37 3.08 27.17
C GLY A 317 -3.66 4.42 27.85
N ALA A 318 -2.63 5.05 28.39
CA ALA A 318 -2.77 6.28 29.17
C ALA A 318 -3.28 7.48 28.37
N ILE A 319 -3.14 7.43 27.04
CA ILE A 319 -3.57 8.49 26.12
C ILE A 319 -5.03 8.33 25.64
N ARG A 320 -5.67 7.18 25.91
CA ARG A 320 -6.97 6.80 25.33
C ARG A 320 -8.14 7.36 26.17
N GLN A 321 -9.12 7.99 25.52
CA GLN A 321 -10.28 8.62 26.15
C GLN A 321 -11.61 7.96 25.74
N ALA A 322 -12.66 8.24 26.51
CA ALA A 322 -13.98 7.69 26.21
C ALA A 322 -14.52 8.40 24.96
N GLY A 323 -14.98 7.63 23.97
CA GLY A 323 -15.45 8.16 22.69
C GLY A 323 -14.40 8.21 21.58
N ASP A 324 -13.14 7.85 21.85
CA ASP A 324 -12.11 7.67 20.82
C ASP A 324 -12.61 6.69 19.74
N LYS A 325 -12.22 6.94 18.49
CA LYS A 325 -12.75 6.23 17.32
C LYS A 325 -11.64 5.63 16.48
N ALA A 326 -11.75 4.34 16.19
CA ALA A 326 -11.04 3.72 15.08
C ALA A 326 -11.98 3.59 13.89
N VAL A 327 -11.57 4.07 12.72
CA VAL A 327 -12.36 3.97 11.49
C VAL A 327 -11.52 3.26 10.43
N MET A 328 -12.11 2.30 9.74
CA MET A 328 -11.58 1.78 8.48
C MET A 328 -12.64 1.86 7.40
N SER A 329 -12.23 2.12 6.17
CA SER A 329 -13.14 2.36 5.04
C SER A 329 -12.69 1.62 3.80
N THR A 330 -13.62 1.33 2.90
CA THR A 330 -13.30 0.75 1.60
C THR A 330 -12.43 1.71 0.77
N ASN A 331 -11.29 1.24 0.27
CA ASN A 331 -10.33 2.01 -0.54
C ASN A 331 -10.39 1.68 -2.05
N ILE A 332 -11.39 0.91 -2.47
CA ILE A 332 -11.60 0.51 -3.86
C ILE A 332 -13.04 0.78 -4.31
N GLN A 333 -13.22 1.01 -5.60
CA GLN A 333 -14.55 1.20 -6.17
C GLN A 333 -15.35 -0.12 -6.19
N LEU A 334 -16.54 -0.07 -5.60
CA LEU A 334 -17.53 -1.15 -5.68
C LEU A 334 -18.52 -0.87 -6.81
N SER A 335 -18.95 -1.93 -7.49
CA SER A 335 -20.02 -1.85 -8.49
C SER A 335 -21.32 -1.33 -7.87
N ASN A 336 -22.12 -0.57 -8.62
CA ASN A 336 -23.43 -0.09 -8.17
C ASN A 336 -24.47 -1.21 -8.16
N VAL A 337 -24.34 -2.12 -7.20
CA VAL A 337 -25.28 -3.20 -6.89
C VAL A 337 -25.53 -3.22 -5.38
N GLY A 338 -26.63 -3.85 -4.97
CA GLY A 338 -26.81 -4.16 -3.55
C GLY A 338 -25.80 -5.21 -3.11
N TYR A 339 -25.42 -5.21 -1.84
CA TYR A 339 -24.51 -6.20 -1.27
C TYR A 339 -25.09 -6.83 -0.02
N TYR A 340 -24.73 -8.09 0.21
CA TYR A 340 -24.93 -8.80 1.45
C TYR A 340 -23.57 -8.93 2.14
N MET A 341 -23.41 -8.21 3.24
CA MET A 341 -22.19 -8.21 4.03
C MET A 341 -22.33 -9.16 5.21
N THR A 342 -21.31 -10.02 5.38
CA THR A 342 -21.12 -10.83 6.59
C THR A 342 -19.74 -10.56 7.16
N PHE A 343 -19.61 -10.64 8.47
CA PHE A 343 -18.36 -10.43 9.18
C PHE A 343 -18.45 -11.10 10.55
N TRP A 344 -17.31 -11.35 11.18
CA TRP A 344 -17.24 -11.82 12.56
C TRP A 344 -16.70 -10.71 13.45
N TYR A 345 -17.29 -10.56 14.63
CA TYR A 345 -16.87 -9.56 15.59
C TYR A 345 -16.78 -10.14 16.99
N HIS A 346 -15.93 -9.54 17.83
CA HIS A 346 -15.76 -9.89 19.24
C HIS A 346 -15.80 -8.63 20.09
N MET A 347 -16.59 -8.64 21.16
CA MET A 347 -16.82 -7.48 22.04
C MET A 347 -17.00 -7.95 23.49
N LYS A 348 -15.88 -8.17 24.20
CA LYS A 348 -15.86 -8.58 25.61
C LYS A 348 -15.29 -7.50 26.52
N GLY A 349 -16.08 -7.05 27.49
CA GLY A 349 -15.57 -6.14 28.53
C GLY A 349 -16.66 -5.35 29.25
N SER A 350 -16.37 -4.97 30.50
CA SER A 350 -17.33 -4.29 31.38
C SER A 350 -17.59 -2.83 31.01
N THR A 351 -16.68 -2.19 30.29
CA THR A 351 -16.78 -0.80 29.85
C THR A 351 -16.87 -0.69 28.33
N MET A 352 -17.42 -1.73 27.71
CA MET A 352 -17.47 -1.92 26.27
C MET A 352 -18.17 -0.77 25.55
N GLY A 353 -17.56 -0.35 24.44
CA GLY A 353 -18.06 0.68 23.58
C GLY A 353 -19.04 0.18 22.51
N THR A 354 -18.91 0.73 21.30
CA THR A 354 -19.88 0.54 20.21
C THR A 354 -19.15 0.22 18.90
N LEU A 355 -19.66 -0.76 18.16
CA LEU A 355 -19.26 -1.06 16.79
C LEU A 355 -20.36 -0.61 15.83
N ASN A 356 -20.02 0.26 14.88
CA ASN A 356 -20.92 0.77 13.84
C ASN A 356 -20.41 0.39 12.45
N ILE A 357 -21.34 0.11 11.54
CA ILE A 357 -21.07 0.03 10.10
C ILE A 357 -21.93 1.08 9.41
N TYR A 358 -21.29 1.86 8.56
CA TYR A 358 -21.90 2.91 7.76
C TYR A 358 -21.82 2.57 6.28
N ALA A 359 -22.81 3.05 5.53
CA ALA A 359 -22.76 3.11 4.08
C ALA A 359 -23.07 4.53 3.61
N GLU A 360 -22.35 4.98 2.60
CA GLU A 360 -22.57 6.24 1.89
C GLU A 360 -22.36 6.06 0.39
N GLY A 361 -22.89 6.98 -0.40
CA GLY A 361 -22.67 7.03 -1.84
C GLY A 361 -22.42 8.47 -2.28
N THR A 362 -22.01 8.64 -3.53
CA THR A 362 -21.74 9.97 -4.14
C THR A 362 -22.86 10.99 -3.96
N THR A 363 -24.11 10.54 -3.94
CA THR A 363 -25.30 11.38 -3.73
C THR A 363 -26.12 10.95 -2.52
N THR A 364 -25.66 9.96 -1.75
CA THR A 364 -26.40 9.38 -0.62
C THR A 364 -25.63 9.64 0.66
N ALA A 365 -26.23 10.38 1.59
CA ALA A 365 -25.61 10.72 2.86
C ALA A 365 -25.25 9.46 3.67
N LYS A 366 -24.13 9.54 4.40
CA LYS A 366 -23.66 8.51 5.32
C LYS A 366 -24.75 8.15 6.32
N SER A 367 -25.06 6.87 6.41
CA SER A 367 -26.07 6.33 7.33
C SER A 367 -25.57 5.08 8.03
N THR A 368 -25.98 4.88 9.28
CA THR A 368 -25.67 3.66 10.04
C THR A 368 -26.54 2.51 9.53
N ILE A 369 -25.90 1.49 8.97
CA ILE A 369 -26.58 0.29 8.47
C ILE A 369 -26.53 -0.87 9.45
N TRP A 370 -25.60 -0.85 10.40
CA TRP A 370 -25.50 -1.84 11.47
C TRP A 370 -24.84 -1.24 12.70
N THR A 371 -25.29 -1.63 13.90
CA THR A 371 -24.70 -1.18 15.17
C THR A 371 -24.87 -2.21 16.28
N ARG A 372 -23.85 -2.34 17.14
CA ARG A 372 -23.90 -3.07 18.42
C ARG A 372 -23.11 -2.33 19.49
N SER A 373 -23.66 -2.29 20.70
CA SER A 373 -23.04 -1.63 21.85
C SER A 373 -23.04 -2.55 23.07
N GLY A 374 -22.09 -2.34 23.97
CA GLY A 374 -21.95 -3.13 25.19
C GLY A 374 -21.38 -4.53 24.93
N SER A 375 -21.14 -5.28 26.01
CA SER A 375 -20.50 -6.59 25.89
C SER A 375 -21.43 -7.63 25.24
N GLN A 376 -20.86 -8.45 24.37
CA GLN A 376 -21.55 -9.48 23.58
C GLN A 376 -21.16 -10.91 23.99
N GLY A 377 -20.35 -11.06 25.05
CA GLY A 377 -19.82 -12.35 25.50
C GLY A 377 -18.37 -12.59 25.06
N ASN A 378 -17.85 -13.79 25.33
CA ASN A 378 -16.47 -14.19 24.99
C ASN A 378 -16.37 -14.95 23.66
N ASP A 379 -17.46 -15.07 22.91
CA ASP A 379 -17.48 -15.78 21.64
C ASP A 379 -17.38 -14.81 20.47
N TRP A 380 -16.78 -15.26 19.37
CA TRP A 380 -16.92 -14.59 18.09
C TRP A 380 -18.38 -14.67 17.63
N VAL A 381 -18.97 -13.53 17.29
CA VAL A 381 -20.36 -13.41 16.86
C VAL A 381 -20.42 -13.01 15.40
N LYS A 382 -21.29 -13.66 14.63
CA LYS A 382 -21.49 -13.33 13.22
C LYS A 382 -22.42 -12.13 13.07
N GLY A 383 -21.92 -11.08 12.42
CA GLY A 383 -22.69 -9.93 11.93
C GLY A 383 -23.16 -10.13 10.49
N GLU A 384 -24.37 -9.68 10.20
CA GLU A 384 -25.00 -9.77 8.87
C GLU A 384 -25.78 -8.48 8.57
N VAL A 385 -25.59 -7.89 7.38
CA VAL A 385 -26.31 -6.68 6.95
C VAL A 385 -26.52 -6.64 5.44
N ASN A 386 -27.71 -6.20 5.02
CA ASN A 386 -28.01 -5.89 3.61
C ASN A 386 -27.67 -4.42 3.33
N ILE A 387 -26.98 -4.17 2.22
CA ILE A 387 -26.57 -2.84 1.76
C ILE A 387 -27.28 -2.57 0.44
N THR A 388 -28.01 -1.47 0.37
CA THR A 388 -28.73 -1.06 -0.84
C THR A 388 -27.74 -0.58 -1.92
N ALA A 389 -28.08 -0.77 -3.20
CA ALA A 389 -27.29 -0.27 -4.32
C ALA A 389 -27.14 1.25 -4.26
N MET A 390 -25.92 1.75 -4.35
CA MET A 390 -25.61 3.19 -4.38
C MET A 390 -24.47 3.47 -5.37
N ASN A 391 -24.55 4.59 -6.08
CA ASN A 391 -23.44 5.05 -6.92
C ASN A 391 -22.25 5.48 -6.04
N GLY A 392 -21.09 4.89 -6.31
CA GLY A 392 -19.87 5.15 -5.53
C GLY A 392 -20.01 4.74 -4.07
N LEU A 393 -20.57 3.55 -3.83
CA LEU A 393 -20.74 2.98 -2.50
C LEU A 393 -19.41 2.95 -1.76
N LYS A 394 -19.37 3.58 -0.58
CA LYS A 394 -18.29 3.48 0.40
C LYS A 394 -18.84 2.88 1.70
N ILE A 395 -18.13 1.90 2.24
CA ILE A 395 -18.49 1.23 3.50
C ILE A 395 -17.43 1.61 4.52
N SER A 396 -17.85 2.06 5.70
CA SER A 396 -16.96 2.37 6.83
C SER A 396 -17.34 1.56 8.05
N ILE A 397 -16.34 1.10 8.80
CA ILE A 397 -16.49 0.36 10.04
C ILE A 397 -15.82 1.16 11.15
N GLU A 398 -16.59 1.51 12.18
CA GLU A 398 -16.18 2.38 13.28
C GLU A 398 -16.27 1.64 14.61
N GLY A 399 -15.14 1.52 15.31
CA GLY A 399 -15.08 1.11 16.71
C GLY A 399 -14.98 2.35 17.59
N ILE A 400 -15.95 2.55 18.48
CA ILE A 400 -15.96 3.63 19.47
C ILE A 400 -15.58 3.03 20.81
N ARG A 401 -14.53 3.56 21.44
CA ARG A 401 -14.12 3.18 22.80
C ARG A 401 -15.19 3.59 23.82
N GLY A 402 -15.54 2.66 24.70
CA GLY A 402 -16.46 2.93 25.81
C GLY A 402 -15.82 3.72 26.95
N SER A 403 -16.36 3.59 28.16
CA SER A 403 -15.95 4.44 29.30
C SER A 403 -14.61 4.03 29.93
N GLY A 404 -13.99 2.95 29.49
CA GLY A 404 -12.81 2.38 30.13
C GLY A 404 -11.99 1.47 29.23
N TRP A 405 -10.95 0.90 29.82
CA TRP A 405 -9.94 0.08 29.14
C TRP A 405 -10.45 -1.30 28.74
N SER A 406 -11.54 -1.80 29.34
CA SER A 406 -12.14 -3.08 28.96
C SER A 406 -13.12 -2.92 27.80
N SER A 407 -12.62 -2.38 26.68
CA SER A 407 -13.42 -1.98 25.51
C SER A 407 -12.76 -2.34 24.18
N ASP A 408 -11.99 -3.43 24.14
CA ASP A 408 -11.39 -3.91 22.90
C ASP A 408 -12.48 -4.47 21.98
N ILE A 409 -12.51 -3.99 20.74
CA ILE A 409 -13.44 -4.44 19.70
C ILE A 409 -12.61 -5.12 18.61
N ALA A 410 -13.00 -6.33 18.21
CA ALA A 410 -12.28 -7.10 17.19
C ALA A 410 -13.20 -7.47 16.03
N ILE A 411 -12.64 -7.56 14.82
CA ILE A 411 -13.34 -7.91 13.58
C ILE A 411 -12.47 -8.85 12.73
N ASP A 412 -13.11 -9.82 12.08
CA ASP A 412 -12.47 -10.82 11.23
C ASP A 412 -13.42 -11.33 10.12
N ASP A 413 -12.87 -11.98 9.09
CA ASP A 413 -13.54 -12.70 7.99
C ASP A 413 -14.72 -11.93 7.39
N ILE A 414 -14.45 -10.71 6.91
CA ILE A 414 -15.41 -9.86 6.21
C ILE A 414 -15.64 -10.42 4.79
N SER A 415 -16.89 -10.49 4.37
CA SER A 415 -17.28 -10.91 3.03
C SER A 415 -18.42 -10.03 2.50
N LEU A 416 -18.25 -9.49 1.30
CA LEU A 416 -19.26 -8.77 0.54
C LEU A 416 -19.69 -9.62 -0.66
N THR A 417 -20.94 -10.08 -0.64
CA THR A 417 -21.53 -10.83 -1.76
C THR A 417 -22.48 -9.93 -2.52
N PRO A 418 -22.34 -9.76 -3.86
CA PRO A 418 -23.31 -9.01 -4.66
C PRO A 418 -24.72 -9.60 -4.56
N GLY A 419 -25.70 -8.70 -4.47
CA GLY A 419 -27.11 -9.01 -4.22
C GLY A 419 -27.49 -8.91 -2.73
N THR A 420 -28.78 -9.03 -2.44
CA THR A 420 -29.32 -8.98 -1.08
C THR A 420 -29.80 -10.36 -0.64
N ARG A 421 -29.54 -10.76 0.61
CA ARG A 421 -30.09 -12.00 1.15
C ARG A 421 -31.60 -11.89 1.27
N GLY A 422 -32.32 -12.81 0.65
CA GLY A 422 -33.79 -12.84 0.63
C GLY A 422 -34.45 -12.05 -0.50
N GLY A 423 -33.67 -11.32 -1.32
CA GLY A 423 -34.13 -10.84 -2.61
C GLY A 423 -34.09 -12.00 -3.60
N SER A 424 -35.23 -12.35 -4.20
CA SER A 424 -35.29 -13.32 -5.28
C SER A 424 -34.26 -12.94 -6.33
N GLN A 425 -33.23 -13.76 -6.49
CA GLN A 425 -32.44 -13.83 -7.70
C GLN A 425 -33.43 -14.24 -8.81
N LEU A 426 -34.17 -13.29 -9.37
CA LEU A 426 -34.69 -13.44 -10.72
C LEU A 426 -33.46 -13.46 -11.60
N LYS A 427 -32.86 -14.66 -11.73
CA LYS A 427 -32.09 -15.02 -12.91
C LYS A 427 -33.04 -14.83 -14.07
N THR A 428 -33.05 -13.64 -14.66
CA THR A 428 -33.60 -13.46 -16.01
C THR A 428 -32.70 -14.27 -16.91
N CYS A 429 -33.10 -15.49 -17.24
CA CYS A 429 -32.54 -16.19 -18.39
C CYS A 429 -32.88 -15.35 -19.61
N SER A 430 -31.88 -14.68 -20.20
CA SER A 430 -31.99 -14.19 -21.57
C SER A 430 -32.08 -15.40 -22.48
N PHE A 431 -33.15 -15.47 -23.27
CA PHE A 431 -33.27 -16.44 -24.36
C PHE A 431 -32.26 -16.09 -25.44
N GLU A 432 -30.99 -16.44 -25.24
CA GLU A 432 -30.11 -16.71 -26.37
C GLU A 432 -30.05 -18.23 -26.58
N ALA A 433 -30.35 -18.63 -27.81
CA ALA A 433 -30.47 -20.00 -28.22
C ALA A 433 -29.14 -20.73 -28.02
N GLY A 434 -29.01 -21.53 -26.96
CA GLY A 434 -27.85 -22.44 -26.83
C GLY A 434 -27.47 -22.96 -25.45
N ALA A 435 -28.05 -22.51 -24.32
CA ALA A 435 -27.63 -23.00 -23.00
C ALA A 435 -28.66 -23.92 -22.34
N SER A 436 -28.29 -25.18 -22.12
CA SER A 436 -29.06 -26.21 -21.42
C SER A 436 -29.10 -25.96 -19.91
N CYS A 437 -30.30 -25.71 -19.36
CA CYS A 437 -30.52 -25.59 -17.92
C CYS A 437 -30.98 -26.95 -17.34
N PHE A 438 -30.10 -27.62 -16.58
CA PHE A 438 -30.45 -28.80 -15.79
C PHE A 438 -31.30 -28.38 -14.57
N TRP A 439 -32.53 -28.87 -14.49
CA TRP A 439 -33.43 -28.64 -13.35
C TRP A 439 -33.12 -29.61 -12.21
N LEU A 440 -32.75 -29.09 -11.03
CA LEU A 440 -32.76 -29.84 -9.77
C LEU A 440 -34.18 -29.82 -9.18
N LYS A 441 -34.83 -30.99 -9.11
CA LYS A 441 -36.07 -31.19 -8.35
C LYS A 441 -35.79 -31.05 -6.86
N LEU A 442 -36.50 -30.17 -6.14
CA LEU A 442 -36.92 -30.48 -4.77
C LEU A 442 -38.20 -29.73 -4.36
N GLN A 443 -39.25 -30.55 -4.20
CA GLN A 443 -40.37 -30.46 -3.27
C GLN A 443 -41.20 -29.17 -3.17
N MET A 444 -42.38 -29.22 -3.78
CA MET A 444 -43.54 -28.42 -3.37
C MET A 444 -44.73 -29.35 -3.11
N THR A 445 -44.74 -29.97 -1.93
CA THR A 445 -45.73 -30.92 -1.42
C THR A 445 -47.08 -30.27 -1.04
N ILE A 446 -47.45 -29.14 -1.64
CA ILE A 446 -48.66 -28.38 -1.24
C ILE A 446 -49.65 -28.18 -2.39
N LEU A 447 -49.33 -28.57 -3.63
CA LEU A 447 -50.24 -28.42 -4.79
C LEU A 447 -50.85 -29.72 -5.32
N ILE A 448 -50.61 -30.87 -4.67
CA ILE A 448 -51.29 -32.15 -5.01
C ILE A 448 -52.61 -32.31 -4.22
N GLY A 449 -52.80 -31.57 -3.11
CA GLY A 449 -54.03 -31.62 -2.31
C GLY A 449 -55.26 -31.02 -2.99
N LEU A 450 -55.09 -30.16 -4.01
CA LEU A 450 -56.19 -29.50 -4.72
C LEU A 450 -56.48 -30.09 -6.11
N LEU A 451 -55.64 -31.00 -6.63
CA LEU A 451 -55.91 -31.74 -7.87
C LEU A 451 -56.48 -33.15 -7.63
N TYR A 452 -56.60 -33.58 -6.36
CA TYR A 452 -57.18 -34.89 -6.01
C TYR A 452 -58.71 -34.86 -5.82
N GLN A 453 -59.34 -33.68 -5.73
CA GLN A 453 -60.80 -33.55 -5.59
C GLN A 453 -61.56 -33.38 -6.91
N GLU A 454 -60.92 -32.94 -8.00
CA GLU A 454 -61.61 -32.81 -9.31
C GLU A 454 -61.54 -34.09 -10.17
N ASN A 455 -60.53 -34.95 -9.99
CA ASN A 455 -60.42 -36.20 -10.77
C ASN A 455 -61.22 -37.38 -10.22
N HIS A 456 -61.64 -37.35 -8.95
CA HIS A 456 -62.52 -38.40 -8.40
C HIS A 456 -63.97 -38.29 -8.91
N HIS A 457 -64.41 -37.09 -9.31
CA HIS A 457 -65.78 -36.90 -9.79
C HIS A 457 -65.97 -37.31 -11.26
N LEU A 458 -64.91 -37.21 -12.08
CA LEU A 458 -64.92 -37.64 -13.49
C LEU A 458 -64.81 -39.17 -13.63
N LEU A 459 -64.04 -39.84 -12.77
CA LEU A 459 -63.91 -41.31 -12.76
C LEU A 459 -65.19 -42.03 -12.30
N GLU A 460 -65.98 -41.42 -11.40
CA GLU A 460 -67.27 -42.00 -10.95
C GLU A 460 -68.39 -41.87 -12.01
N GLN A 461 -68.33 -40.86 -12.88
CA GLN A 461 -69.30 -40.68 -13.97
C GLN A 461 -69.02 -41.62 -15.15
N ASP A 462 -67.74 -41.89 -15.45
CA ASP A 462 -67.37 -42.85 -16.50
C ASP A 462 -67.60 -44.31 -16.09
N GLN A 463 -67.39 -44.67 -14.81
CA GLN A 463 -67.76 -46.01 -14.32
C GLN A 463 -69.28 -46.26 -14.34
N LYS A 464 -70.11 -45.25 -14.04
CA LYS A 464 -71.58 -45.36 -14.13
C LYS A 464 -72.08 -45.43 -15.58
N ARG A 465 -71.34 -44.86 -16.54
CA ARG A 465 -71.64 -44.95 -17.98
C ARG A 465 -71.30 -46.33 -18.57
N LEU A 466 -70.12 -46.88 -18.23
CA LEU A 466 -69.69 -48.21 -18.67
C LEU A 466 -70.51 -49.36 -18.07
N MET A 467 -70.98 -49.23 -16.81
CA MET A 467 -71.87 -50.20 -16.17
C MET A 467 -73.31 -50.19 -16.74
N LYS A 468 -73.71 -49.13 -17.43
CA LYS A 468 -75.02 -49.02 -18.10
C LYS A 468 -74.99 -49.62 -19.51
N GLU A 469 -73.86 -49.54 -20.20
CA GLU A 469 -73.64 -50.18 -21.51
C GLU A 469 -73.41 -51.70 -21.41
N ALA A 470 -72.85 -52.18 -20.29
CA ALA A 470 -72.66 -53.61 -20.03
C ALA A 470 -73.94 -54.38 -19.62
N ARG A 471 -75.07 -53.70 -19.35
CA ARG A 471 -76.37 -54.34 -19.03
C ARG A 471 -77.33 -54.47 -20.23
N THR A 472 -76.93 -54.01 -21.42
CA THR A 472 -77.76 -54.06 -22.64
C THR A 472 -77.24 -55.01 -23.72
N ASN A 473 -76.20 -55.81 -23.44
CA ASN A 473 -75.62 -56.77 -24.40
C ASN A 473 -75.31 -58.15 -23.78
N THR A 474 -76.19 -58.63 -22.88
CA THR A 474 -76.38 -60.04 -22.52
C THR A 474 -77.78 -60.25 -22.02
#